data_AF-A0A1H0KZ51-F1
#
_entry.id   AF-A0A1H0KZ51-F1
#
_cell.length_a   1.000
_cell.length_b   1.000
_cell.length_c   1.000
_cell.angle_alpha   90.00
_cell.angle_beta   90.00
_cell.angle_gamma   90.00
#
_symmetry.space_group_name_H-M   'P 1'
#
loop_
_entity.id
_entity.type
_entity.pdbx_description
1 polymer ?
#
loop_
_entity_poly.entity_id
_entity_poly.type
_entity_poly.pdbx_seq_one_letter_code
_entity_poly.pdbx_strand_id
1 'polypeptide(L)'
;MNIAARGMPATDVQVYSEVAQLLDRRAAMAHPPFSLTVSDSVALGIARLFRSTSLTGEVLDRFAAGGTVDSDELVEAARFEQGYASAEGYAALRCLVLWVHNRTHRTETRRSQSA
;
A
#
# COMPACT_ATOMS: atom_id res chain seq x y z
N MET A 1 -0.23 4.40 -13.63
CA MET A 1 1.21 4.08 -13.83
C MET A 1 1.49 2.68 -13.30
N ASN A 2 2.17 1.81 -14.05
CA ASN A 2 2.44 0.45 -13.56
C ASN A 2 3.44 0.40 -12.39
N ILE A 3 3.09 -0.32 -11.33
CA ILE A 3 3.87 -0.48 -10.10
C ILE A 3 3.97 -1.94 -9.66
N ALA A 4 5.05 -2.25 -8.96
CA ALA A 4 5.28 -3.53 -8.29
C ALA A 4 6.08 -3.31 -6.99
N ALA A 5 5.86 -4.19 -6.02
CA ALA A 5 6.63 -4.27 -4.79
C ALA A 5 7.62 -5.45 -4.86
N ARG A 6 8.71 -5.38 -4.10
CA ARG A 6 9.73 -6.43 -4.05
C ARG A 6 9.65 -7.24 -2.76
N GLY A 7 10.00 -8.53 -2.85
CA GLY A 7 10.12 -9.42 -1.70
C GLY A 7 8.88 -10.30 -1.48
N MET A 8 8.83 -10.93 -0.31
CA MET A 8 7.70 -11.79 0.09
C MET A 8 6.66 -10.97 0.86
N PRO A 9 5.36 -11.27 0.71
CA PRO A 9 4.32 -10.64 1.52
C PRO A 9 4.52 -10.93 3.01
N ALA A 10 4.54 -9.88 3.82
CA ALA A 10 4.66 -9.96 5.27
C ALA A 10 3.54 -10.82 5.88
N THR A 11 3.79 -11.45 7.03
CA THR A 11 2.74 -12.12 7.81
C THR A 11 1.77 -11.10 8.39
N ASP A 12 0.57 -11.55 8.75
CA ASP A 12 -0.48 -10.67 9.27
C ASP A 12 -0.01 -9.93 10.54
N VAL A 13 0.73 -10.62 11.41
CA VAL A 13 1.35 -10.01 12.60
C VAL A 13 2.37 -8.93 12.23
N GLN A 14 3.19 -9.16 11.21
CA GLN A 14 4.15 -8.17 10.72
C GLN A 14 3.45 -6.96 10.11
N VAL A 15 2.35 -7.17 9.37
CA VAL A 15 1.54 -6.10 8.80
C VAL A 15 0.97 -5.21 9.90
N TYR A 16 0.28 -5.77 10.88
CA TYR A 16 -0.33 -4.98 11.95
C TYR A 16 0.71 -4.25 12.80
N SER A 17 1.85 -4.89 13.09
CA SER A 17 2.94 -4.28 13.84
C SER A 17 3.53 -3.07 13.11
N GLU A 18 3.84 -3.19 11.82
CA GLU A 18 4.43 -2.08 11.06
C GLU A 18 3.41 -0.96 10.80
N VAL A 19 2.14 -1.31 10.54
CA VAL A 19 1.05 -0.32 10.39
C VAL A 19 0.90 0.50 11.67
N ALA A 20 0.84 -0.14 12.84
CA ALA A 20 0.75 0.57 14.11
C ALA A 20 1.96 1.50 14.32
N GLN A 21 3.18 1.00 14.15
CA GLN A 21 4.41 1.78 14.28
C GLN A 21 4.48 2.95 13.28
N LEU A 22 3.97 2.78 12.06
CA LEU A 22 3.90 3.84 11.07
C LEU A 22 2.93 4.93 11.51
N LEU A 23 1.73 4.55 11.97
CA LEU A 23 0.71 5.50 12.39
C LEU A 23 1.15 6.28 13.63
N ASP A 24 1.77 5.63 14.61
CA ASP A 24 2.34 6.27 15.79
C ASP A 24 3.40 7.32 15.41
N ARG A 25 4.33 6.95 14.52
CA ARG A 25 5.36 7.88 14.02
C ARG A 25 4.76 9.07 13.27
N ARG A 26 3.71 8.84 12.48
CA ARG A 26 3.01 9.92 11.76
C ARG A 26 2.26 10.83 12.72
N ALA A 27 1.59 10.29 13.73
CA ALA A 27 0.86 11.06 14.73
C ALA A 27 1.77 11.95 15.58
N ALA A 28 3.02 11.52 15.80
CA ALA A 28 4.03 12.30 16.52
C ALA A 28 4.61 13.50 15.73
N MET A 29 4.24 13.69 14.45
CA MET A 29 4.79 14.73 13.58
C MET A 29 3.70 15.70 13.12
N ALA A 30 3.97 17.01 13.20
CA ALA A 30 3.06 18.03 12.67
C ALA A 30 2.89 17.93 11.14
N HIS A 31 3.97 17.57 10.43
CA HIS A 31 3.99 17.43 8.98
C HIS A 31 4.77 16.17 8.58
N PRO A 32 4.15 14.97 8.66
CA PRO A 32 4.84 13.72 8.33
C PRO A 32 5.30 13.75 6.87
N PRO A 33 6.56 13.38 6.57
CA PRO A 33 7.05 13.41 5.20
C PRO A 33 6.28 12.39 4.36
N PHE A 34 6.08 12.73 3.09
CA PHE A 34 5.35 11.88 2.15
C PHE A 34 6.05 10.53 1.90
N SER A 35 7.38 10.50 2.03
CA SER A 35 8.19 9.29 1.92
C SER A 35 8.05 8.33 3.11
N LEU A 36 7.42 8.75 4.22
CA LEU A 36 7.18 7.90 5.39
C LEU A 36 5.95 7.01 5.15
N THR A 37 6.22 5.81 4.65
CA THR A 37 5.26 4.77 4.28
C THR A 37 5.69 3.40 4.81
N VAL A 38 4.84 2.38 4.66
CA VAL A 38 5.20 0.99 4.94
C VAL A 38 6.27 0.47 3.97
N SER A 39 6.88 -0.67 4.30
CA SER A 39 7.79 -1.44 3.48
C SER A 39 7.06 -2.16 2.32
N ASP A 40 7.81 -2.59 1.31
CA ASP A 40 7.27 -3.37 0.19
C ASP A 40 6.62 -4.68 0.65
N SER A 41 7.27 -5.41 1.56
CA SER A 41 6.73 -6.65 2.12
C SER A 41 5.41 -6.42 2.85
N VAL A 42 5.28 -5.31 3.58
CA VAL A 42 4.01 -4.97 4.25
C VAL A 42 2.96 -4.49 3.26
N ALA A 43 3.32 -3.73 2.22
CA ALA A 43 2.38 -3.39 1.15
C ALA A 43 1.78 -4.66 0.48
N LEU A 44 2.63 -5.64 0.17
CA LEU A 44 2.22 -6.95 -0.34
C LEU A 44 1.37 -7.73 0.68
N GLY A 45 1.74 -7.70 1.96
CA GLY A 45 1.01 -8.36 3.04
C GLY A 45 -0.39 -7.77 3.25
N ILE A 46 -0.52 -6.44 3.19
CA ILE A 46 -1.82 -5.75 3.24
C ILE A 46 -2.69 -6.21 2.08
N ALA A 47 -2.18 -6.21 0.86
CA ALA A 47 -2.96 -6.68 -0.29
C ALA A 47 -3.38 -8.16 -0.15
N ARG A 48 -2.50 -9.03 0.38
CA ARG A 48 -2.83 -10.43 0.65
C ARG A 48 -3.97 -10.60 1.66
N LEU A 49 -4.06 -9.73 2.67
CA LEU A 49 -5.15 -9.75 3.67
C LEU A 49 -6.52 -9.49 3.04
N PHE A 50 -6.56 -8.67 1.99
CA PHE A 50 -7.80 -8.21 1.35
C PHE A 50 -8.09 -8.89 0.00
N ARG A 51 -7.33 -9.93 -0.35
CA ARG A 51 -7.61 -10.72 -1.55
C ARG A 51 -8.97 -11.41 -1.42
N SER A 52 -9.72 -11.46 -2.51
CA SER A 52 -10.97 -12.19 -2.60
C SER A 52 -11.34 -12.42 -4.07
N THR A 53 -12.48 -13.06 -4.32
CA THR A 53 -13.03 -13.26 -5.66
C THR A 53 -13.84 -12.04 -6.16
N SER A 54 -13.83 -10.91 -5.44
CA SER A 54 -14.39 -9.66 -5.95
C SER A 54 -13.43 -9.02 -6.96
N LEU A 55 -13.92 -8.10 -7.79
CA LEU A 55 -13.08 -7.39 -8.76
C LEU A 55 -11.91 -6.67 -8.09
N THR A 56 -12.16 -6.01 -6.95
CA THR A 56 -11.13 -5.31 -6.16
C THR A 56 -10.20 -6.27 -5.43
N GLY A 57 -10.72 -7.41 -4.97
CA GLY A 57 -9.96 -8.50 -4.39
C GLY A 57 -8.98 -9.15 -5.37
N GLU A 58 -9.34 -9.29 -6.65
CA GLU A 58 -8.47 -9.84 -7.69
C GLU A 58 -7.30 -8.89 -8.03
N VAL A 59 -7.54 -7.58 -8.02
CA VAL A 59 -6.47 -6.57 -8.16
C VAL A 59 -5.45 -6.70 -7.03
N LEU A 60 -5.94 -6.83 -5.80
CA LEU A 60 -5.11 -6.99 -4.61
C LEU A 60 -4.36 -8.33 -4.61
N ASP A 61 -5.00 -9.41 -5.05
CA ASP A 61 -4.34 -10.72 -5.19
C ASP A 61 -3.20 -10.68 -6.22
N ARG A 62 -3.44 -10.07 -7.40
CA ARG A 62 -2.41 -9.91 -8.44
C ARG A 62 -1.21 -9.13 -7.92
N PHE A 63 -1.45 -8.04 -7.19
CA PHE A 63 -0.37 -7.27 -6.57
C PHE A 63 0.36 -8.08 -5.49
N ALA A 64 -0.37 -8.75 -4.60
CA ALA A 64 0.18 -9.58 -3.53
C ALA A 64 1.02 -10.76 -4.05
N ALA A 65 0.70 -11.28 -5.23
CA ALA A 65 1.48 -12.30 -5.93
C ALA A 65 2.79 -11.77 -6.55
N GLY A 66 3.12 -10.49 -6.34
CA GLY A 66 4.30 -9.84 -6.93
C GLY A 66 4.08 -9.38 -8.37
N GLY A 67 2.83 -9.38 -8.84
CA GLY A 67 2.46 -8.90 -10.15
C GLY A 67 2.63 -7.37 -10.29
N THR A 68 2.73 -6.92 -11.54
CA THR A 68 2.64 -5.50 -11.86
C THR A 68 1.18 -5.11 -12.01
N VAL A 69 0.78 -4.03 -11.35
CA VAL A 69 -0.59 -3.49 -11.39
C VAL A 69 -0.56 -2.00 -11.70
N ASP A 70 -1.64 -1.47 -12.26
CA ASP A 70 -1.75 -0.01 -12.41
C ASP A 70 -1.94 0.66 -11.04
N SER A 71 -1.24 1.78 -10.82
CA SER A 71 -1.28 2.52 -9.56
C SER A 71 -2.67 3.02 -9.20
N ASP A 72 -3.44 3.44 -10.19
CA ASP A 72 -4.74 4.05 -9.96
C ASP A 72 -5.76 2.94 -9.70
N GLU A 73 -5.67 1.83 -10.45
CA GLU A 73 -6.42 0.60 -10.20
C GLU A 73 -6.19 0.08 -8.76
N LEU A 74 -4.93 0.04 -8.29
CA LEU A 74 -4.60 -0.43 -6.94
C LEU A 74 -5.12 0.54 -5.85
N VAL A 75 -5.06 1.85 -6.08
CA VAL A 75 -5.59 2.85 -5.15
C VAL A 75 -7.11 2.76 -5.05
N GLU A 76 -7.80 2.63 -6.18
CA GLU A 76 -9.26 2.53 -6.20
C GLU A 76 -9.74 1.22 -5.58
N ALA A 77 -9.05 0.09 -5.84
CA ALA A 77 -9.34 -1.16 -5.14
C ALA A 77 -9.17 -1.03 -3.62
N ALA A 78 -8.06 -0.43 -3.16
CA ALA A 78 -7.83 -0.23 -1.74
C ALA A 78 -8.89 0.69 -1.09
N ARG A 79 -9.29 1.78 -1.76
CA ARG A 79 -10.32 2.71 -1.27
C ARG A 79 -11.71 2.10 -1.26
N PHE A 80 -12.02 1.25 -2.22
CA PHE A 80 -13.28 0.51 -2.24
C PHE A 80 -13.37 -0.42 -1.02
N GLU A 81 -12.33 -1.23 -0.78
CA GLU A 81 -12.28 -2.14 0.38
C GLU A 81 -12.31 -1.38 1.72
N GLN A 82 -11.77 -0.15 1.77
CA GLN A 82 -11.86 0.71 2.96
C GLN A 82 -13.31 1.01 3.37
N GLY A 83 -14.25 1.03 2.42
CA GLY A 83 -15.67 1.27 2.71
C GLY A 83 -16.34 0.15 3.52
N TYR A 84 -15.72 -1.02 3.58
CA TYR A 84 -16.26 -2.23 4.23
C TYR A 84 -15.36 -2.79 5.33
N ALA A 85 -14.13 -2.28 5.46
CA ALA A 85 -13.14 -2.77 6.41
C ALA A 85 -13.43 -2.36 7.86
N SER A 86 -12.88 -3.11 8.82
CA SER A 86 -12.77 -2.66 10.22
C SER A 86 -11.87 -1.42 10.35
N ALA A 87 -11.76 -0.84 11.54
CA ALA A 87 -10.85 0.29 11.76
C ALA A 87 -9.38 -0.08 11.47
N GLU A 88 -8.94 -1.26 11.90
CA GLU A 88 -7.60 -1.80 11.64
C GLU A 88 -7.40 -2.07 10.16
N GLY A 89 -8.42 -2.63 9.50
CA GLY A 89 -8.40 -2.88 8.07
C GLY A 89 -8.33 -1.59 7.24
N TYR A 90 -9.12 -0.59 7.62
CA TYR A 90 -9.10 0.73 7.01
C TYR A 90 -7.71 1.38 7.12
N ALA A 91 -7.10 1.29 8.30
CA ALA A 91 -5.75 1.78 8.57
C ALA A 91 -4.68 1.07 7.72
N ALA A 92 -4.77 -0.26 7.58
CA ALA A 92 -3.89 -1.03 6.73
C ALA A 92 -4.00 -0.60 5.25
N LEU A 93 -5.22 -0.54 4.71
CA LEU A 93 -5.47 -0.09 3.33
C LEU A 93 -5.04 1.36 3.11
N ARG A 94 -5.21 2.24 4.11
CA ARG A 94 -4.72 3.62 4.05
C ARG A 94 -3.21 3.68 3.89
N CYS A 95 -2.48 2.78 4.56
CA CYS A 95 -1.03 2.65 4.45
C CYS A 95 -0.61 2.13 3.07
N LEU A 96 -1.36 1.21 2.47
CA LEU A 96 -1.14 0.78 1.08
C LEU A 96 -1.28 1.95 0.11
N VAL A 97 -2.34 2.77 0.24
CA VAL A 97 -2.53 3.98 -0.59
C VAL A 97 -1.36 4.96 -0.44
N LEU A 98 -0.86 5.19 0.79
CA LEU A 98 0.34 6.03 0.99
C LEU A 98 1.56 5.46 0.26
N TRP A 99 1.77 4.16 0.35
CA TRP A 99 2.89 3.49 -0.32
C TRP A 99 2.81 3.65 -1.84
N VAL A 100 1.62 3.49 -2.45
CA VAL A 100 1.41 3.70 -3.89
C VAL A 100 1.75 5.14 -4.28
N HIS A 101 1.24 6.13 -3.56
CA HIS A 101 1.51 7.53 -3.84
C HIS A 101 3.01 7.88 -3.70
N ASN A 102 3.72 7.31 -2.71
CA ASN A 102 5.17 7.45 -2.60
C ASN A 102 5.90 6.86 -3.81
N ARG A 103 5.46 5.71 -4.32
CA ARG A 103 6.03 5.07 -5.52
C ARG A 103 5.82 5.89 -6.79
N THR A 104 4.64 6.46 -6.99
CA THR A 104 4.33 7.32 -8.14
C THR A 104 5.20 8.57 -8.13
N HIS A 105 5.22 9.29 -7.01
CA HIS A 105 6.02 10.51 -6.87
C HIS A 105 7.53 10.28 -7.08
N ARG A 106 8.08 9.19 -6.54
CA ARG A 106 9.49 8.84 -6.74
C ARG A 106 9.82 8.57 -8.21
N THR A 107 8.91 7.93 -8.93
CA THR A 107 9.09 7.60 -10.35
C THR A 107 9.02 8.85 -11.22
N GLU A 108 8.06 9.74 -10.94
CA GLU A 108 7.93 11.04 -11.61
C GLU A 108 9.16 11.93 -11.37
N THR A 109 9.60 12.04 -10.11
CA THR A 109 10.80 12.82 -9.76
C THR A 109 12.03 12.33 -10.52
N ARG A 110 12.22 11.00 -10.61
CA ARG A 110 13.34 10.41 -11.37
C ARG A 110 13.23 10.70 -12.87
N ARG A 111 12.02 10.65 -13.43
CA ARG A 111 11.78 10.95 -14.85
C ARG A 111 12.12 12.41 -15.16
N SER A 112 11.70 13.36 -14.32
CA SER A 112 12.01 14.78 -14.49
C SER A 112 13.50 15.11 -14.33
N GLN A 113 14.25 14.32 -13.56
CA GLN A 113 15.71 14.48 -13.41
C GLN A 113 16.53 13.89 -14.57
N SER A 114 15.89 13.05 -15.39
CA SER A 114 16.54 12.35 -16.50
C SER A 114 16.15 12.92 -17.87
N ALA A 115 15.32 13.97 -17.89
CA ALA A 115 14.87 14.73 -19.06
C ALA A 115 15.59 16.08 -19.09
#